data_AF-V5GB99-F1
#
_entry.id   AF-V5GB99-F1
#
_cell.length_a   1.000
_cell.length_b   1.000
_cell.length_c   1.000
_cell.angle_alpha   90.00
_cell.angle_beta   90.00
_cell.angle_gamma   90.00
#
_symmetry.space_group_name_H-M   'P 1'
#
loop_
_entity.id
_entity.type
_entity.pdbx_description
1 polymer ?
#
loop_
_entity_poly.entity_id
_entity_poly.type
_entity_poly.pdbx_seq_one_letter_code
_entity_poly.pdbx_strand_id
1 'polypeptide(L)'
;WMKFAELETLLGDADRARAIYELAINQPRLDMPELLWKAYIDFEIAQDEPDNARQLYERLLERTSHVKVWLSYAKFELNNQMEDDMNVKLSRRVFERANESLKSSAEKEARVLLLENWKEFENAHGDEANKEKVNGKMPRRIKKRQKVIDEDGIEQGWEEVFDYIFPEDEASRPNLKLLAAAKNWKKKVVDEPTMENEVIEGDTGDGNDNNEEEIRES
;
A
#
# COMPACT_ATOMS: atom_id res chain seq x y z
N TRP A 1 6.37 -36.13 -5.76
CA TRP A 1 6.21 -35.56 -4.41
C TRP A 1 4.74 -35.43 -4.04
N MET A 2 3.97 -34.47 -4.58
CA MET A 2 2.56 -34.27 -4.20
C MET A 2 1.68 -35.53 -4.28
N LYS A 3 1.69 -36.26 -5.41
CA LYS A 3 0.92 -37.52 -5.56
C LYS A 3 1.33 -38.62 -4.58
N PHE A 4 2.60 -38.65 -4.17
CA PHE A 4 3.08 -39.63 -3.19
C PHE A 4 2.66 -39.24 -1.77
N ALA A 5 2.76 -37.96 -1.43
CA ALA A 5 2.29 -37.48 -0.13
C ALA A 5 0.76 -37.63 0.01
N GLU A 6 -0.01 -37.36 -1.05
CA GLU A 6 -1.45 -37.60 -1.11
C GLU A 6 -1.80 -39.08 -0.90
N LEU A 7 -1.05 -39.99 -1.52
CA LEU A 7 -1.23 -41.43 -1.32
C LEU A 7 -0.97 -41.84 0.14
N GLU A 8 0.13 -41.40 0.75
CA GLU A 8 0.44 -41.72 2.16
C GLU A 8 -0.59 -41.10 3.11
N THR A 9 -1.10 -39.90 2.80
CA THR A 9 -2.21 -39.27 3.53
C THR A 9 -3.48 -40.13 3.47
N LEU A 10 -3.82 -40.67 2.29
CA LEU A 10 -4.95 -41.59 2.12
C LEU A 10 -4.76 -42.93 2.86
N LEU A 11 -3.51 -43.34 3.04
CA LEU A 11 -3.14 -44.52 3.84
C LEU A 11 -3.13 -44.24 5.35
N GLY A 12 -3.35 -42.99 5.76
CA GLY A 12 -3.36 -42.57 7.17
C GLY A 12 -1.98 -42.33 7.78
N ASP A 13 -0.91 -42.33 6.97
CA ASP A 13 0.46 -42.10 7.44
C ASP A 13 0.85 -40.63 7.20
N ALA A 14 0.37 -39.75 8.09
CA ALA A 14 0.63 -38.32 8.04
C ALA A 14 2.12 -37.99 8.25
N ASP A 15 2.82 -38.74 9.09
CA ASP A 15 4.24 -38.51 9.38
C ASP A 15 5.11 -38.80 8.16
N ARG A 16 4.82 -39.88 7.42
CA ARG A 16 5.50 -40.13 6.15
C ARG A 16 5.15 -39.08 5.11
N ALA A 17 3.88 -38.66 5.01
CA ALA A 17 3.48 -37.59 4.10
C ALA A 17 4.26 -36.28 4.36
N ARG A 18 4.41 -35.88 5.63
CA ARG A 18 5.23 -34.73 6.05
C ARG A 18 6.69 -34.88 5.63
N ALA A 19 7.30 -36.04 5.88
CA ALA A 19 8.67 -36.30 5.48
C ALA A 19 8.88 -36.18 3.96
N ILE A 20 7.90 -36.61 3.16
CA ILE A 20 7.91 -36.48 1.70
C ILE A 20 7.83 -35.00 1.28
N TYR A 21 6.99 -34.19 1.91
CA TYR A 21 6.90 -32.75 1.65
C TYR A 21 8.17 -32.00 2.05
N GLU A 22 8.70 -32.26 3.24
CA GLU A 22 9.95 -31.66 3.73
C GLU A 22 11.14 -32.03 2.83
N LEU A 23 11.25 -33.28 2.40
CA LEU A 23 12.27 -33.69 1.44
C LEU A 23 12.13 -32.94 0.11
N ALA A 24 10.91 -32.76 -0.36
CA ALA A 24 10.65 -32.06 -1.62
C ALA A 24 11.01 -30.56 -1.53
N ILE A 25 10.73 -29.88 -0.42
CA ILE A 25 11.03 -28.45 -0.24
C ILE A 25 12.54 -28.17 -0.15
N ASN A 26 13.28 -29.12 0.41
CA ASN A 26 14.74 -29.06 0.51
C ASN A 26 15.45 -29.31 -0.84
N GLN A 27 14.76 -29.76 -1.87
CA GLN A 27 15.35 -29.98 -3.19
C GLN A 27 15.35 -28.68 -4.02
N PRO A 28 16.53 -28.16 -4.43
CA PRO A 28 16.64 -26.91 -5.19
C PRO A 28 16.31 -27.04 -6.69
N ARG A 29 16.08 -28.25 -7.20
CA ARG A 29 15.84 -28.54 -8.65
C ARG A 29 14.37 -28.85 -8.97
N LEU A 30 13.42 -28.14 -8.36
CA LEU A 30 12.01 -28.30 -8.69
C LEU A 30 11.51 -27.11 -9.50
N ASP A 31 10.83 -27.42 -10.60
CA ASP A 31 10.29 -26.44 -11.55
C ASP A 31 9.14 -25.59 -10.97
N MET A 32 8.49 -26.03 -9.88
CA MET A 32 7.34 -25.33 -9.29
C MET A 32 7.36 -25.33 -7.75
N PRO A 33 8.18 -24.47 -7.12
CA PRO A 33 8.21 -24.35 -5.67
C PRO A 33 6.87 -23.86 -5.10
N GLU A 34 6.19 -22.90 -5.73
CA GLU A 34 4.94 -22.31 -5.23
C GLU A 34 3.82 -23.36 -5.04
N LEU A 35 3.66 -24.25 -6.02
CA LEU A 35 2.62 -25.29 -5.97
C LEU A 35 2.89 -26.31 -4.86
N LEU A 36 4.17 -26.63 -4.63
CA LEU A 36 4.57 -27.57 -3.57
C LEU A 36 4.29 -26.98 -2.19
N TRP A 37 4.65 -25.72 -1.95
CA TRP A 37 4.36 -25.03 -0.69
C TRP A 37 2.86 -24.93 -0.43
N LYS A 38 2.08 -24.56 -1.44
CA LYS A 38 0.62 -24.54 -1.34
C LYS A 38 0.07 -25.91 -0.95
N ALA A 39 0.50 -26.96 -1.65
CA ALA A 39 0.04 -28.32 -1.36
C ALA A 39 0.43 -28.79 0.04
N TYR A 40 1.60 -28.38 0.54
CA TYR A 40 2.02 -28.74 1.90
C TYR A 40 1.22 -27.99 2.97
N ILE A 41 0.96 -26.70 2.76
CA ILE A 41 0.12 -25.91 3.66
C ILE A 41 -1.31 -26.46 3.68
N ASP A 42 -1.90 -26.74 2.51
CA ASP A 42 -3.24 -27.33 2.40
C ASP A 42 -3.31 -28.69 3.12
N PHE A 43 -2.22 -29.48 3.08
CA PHE A 43 -2.11 -30.74 3.81
C PHE A 43 -2.12 -30.52 5.33
N GLU A 44 -1.32 -29.61 5.89
CA GLU A 44 -1.31 -29.36 7.34
C GLU A 44 -2.66 -28.79 7.82
N ILE A 45 -3.32 -27.97 7.00
CA ILE A 45 -4.68 -27.49 7.28
C ILE A 45 -5.67 -28.67 7.31
N ALA A 46 -5.56 -29.61 6.38
CA ALA A 46 -6.41 -30.80 6.35
C ALA A 46 -6.16 -31.78 7.51
N GLN A 47 -4.96 -31.74 8.11
CA GLN A 47 -4.61 -32.50 9.31
C GLN A 47 -5.04 -31.80 10.62
N ASP A 48 -5.71 -30.66 10.55
CA ASP A 48 -6.14 -29.85 11.71
C ASP A 48 -4.96 -29.34 12.58
N GLU A 49 -3.80 -29.08 11.94
CA GLU A 49 -2.56 -28.65 12.59
C GLU A 49 -2.18 -27.22 12.15
N PRO A 50 -2.92 -26.18 12.61
CA PRO A 50 -2.75 -24.81 12.15
C PRO A 50 -1.40 -24.20 12.55
N ASP A 51 -0.79 -24.65 13.65
CA ASP A 51 0.50 -24.15 14.12
C ASP A 51 1.66 -24.55 13.19
N ASN A 52 1.58 -25.74 12.57
CA ASN A 52 2.54 -26.15 11.55
C ASN A 52 2.32 -25.34 10.27
N ALA A 53 1.07 -25.13 9.86
CA ALA A 53 0.75 -24.29 8.70
C ALA A 53 1.30 -22.85 8.85
N ARG A 54 1.21 -22.24 10.04
CA ARG A 54 1.83 -20.93 10.34
C ARG A 54 3.34 -20.94 10.13
N GLN A 55 4.03 -21.95 10.66
CA GLN A 55 5.48 -22.07 10.51
C GLN A 55 5.88 -22.22 9.04
N LEU A 56 5.08 -22.94 8.24
CA LEU A 56 5.29 -23.04 6.80
C LEU A 56 5.10 -21.71 6.07
N TYR A 57 4.07 -20.93 6.44
CA TYR A 57 3.90 -19.58 5.90
C TYR A 57 5.07 -18.67 6.23
N GLU A 58 5.56 -18.65 7.47
CA GLU A 58 6.71 -17.82 7.86
C GLU A 58 7.98 -18.23 7.09
N ARG A 59 8.27 -19.54 6.98
CA ARG A 59 9.40 -20.05 6.16
C ARG A 59 9.28 -19.68 4.68
N LEU A 60 8.06 -19.71 4.12
CA LEU A 60 7.82 -19.32 2.74
C LEU A 60 8.03 -17.81 2.55
N LEU A 61 7.64 -17.01 3.52
CA LEU A 61 7.82 -15.56 3.53
C LEU A 61 9.27 -15.12 3.67
N GLU A 62 10.11 -15.90 4.37
CA GLU A 62 11.57 -15.71 4.42
C GLU A 62 12.23 -15.92 3.05
N ARG A 63 11.71 -16.86 2.25
CA ARG A 63 12.25 -17.17 0.91
C ARG A 63 11.68 -16.25 -0.17
N THR A 64 10.41 -15.85 -0.03
CA THR A 64 9.68 -15.10 -1.05
C THR A 64 8.74 -14.09 -0.41
N SER A 65 8.77 -12.83 -0.87
CA SER A 65 7.88 -11.78 -0.37
C SER A 65 6.74 -11.48 -1.34
N HIS A 66 6.16 -12.52 -1.96
CA HIS A 66 5.08 -12.34 -2.94
C HIS A 66 3.75 -12.00 -2.27
N VAL A 67 3.00 -11.03 -2.82
CA VAL A 67 1.73 -10.59 -2.24
C VAL A 67 0.70 -11.72 -2.12
N LYS A 68 0.67 -12.65 -3.08
CA LYS A 68 -0.26 -13.78 -3.05
C LYS A 68 -0.07 -14.66 -1.82
N VAL A 69 1.17 -14.82 -1.34
CA VAL A 69 1.49 -15.59 -0.13
C VAL A 69 0.92 -14.88 1.10
N TRP A 70 1.14 -13.57 1.21
CA TRP A 70 0.57 -12.75 2.29
C TRP A 70 -0.96 -12.80 2.32
N LEU A 71 -1.61 -12.70 1.16
CA LEU A 71 -3.07 -12.79 1.06
C LEU A 71 -3.59 -14.18 1.45
N SER A 72 -2.90 -15.24 1.04
CA SER A 72 -3.24 -16.60 1.45
C SER A 72 -3.10 -16.78 2.96
N TYR A 73 -2.03 -16.25 3.55
CA TYR A 73 -1.78 -16.33 4.99
C TYR A 73 -2.86 -15.58 5.80
N ALA A 74 -3.23 -14.36 5.37
CA ALA A 74 -4.28 -13.59 6.02
C ALA A 74 -5.65 -14.29 5.94
N LYS A 75 -5.97 -14.92 4.80
CA LYS A 75 -7.19 -15.73 4.63
C LYS A 75 -7.17 -16.99 5.48
N PHE A 76 -6.01 -17.65 5.60
CA PHE A 76 -5.84 -18.81 6.47
C PHE A 76 -6.11 -18.44 7.93
N GLU A 77 -5.51 -17.36 8.44
CA GLU A 77 -5.75 -16.93 9.84
C GLU A 77 -7.19 -16.54 10.11
N LEU A 78 -7.91 -16.01 9.11
CA LEU A 78 -9.34 -15.71 9.21
C LEU A 78 -10.20 -16.97 9.27
N ASN A 79 -9.86 -17.99 8.48
CA ASN A 79 -10.61 -19.25 8.40
C ASN A 79 -10.31 -20.22 9.54
N ASN A 80 -9.15 -20.07 10.19
CA ASN A 80 -8.80 -20.89 11.34
C ASN A 80 -9.89 -20.74 12.42
N GLN A 81 -10.29 -21.80 13.10
CA GLN A 81 -11.32 -21.70 14.15
C GLN A 81 -10.64 -21.39 15.48
N MET A 82 -10.49 -20.12 15.84
CA MET A 82 -10.07 -19.73 17.19
C MET A 82 -11.21 -19.05 17.93
N GLU A 83 -11.22 -19.20 19.25
CA GLU A 83 -12.20 -18.55 20.12
C GLU A 83 -11.94 -17.02 20.18
N ASP A 84 -13.00 -16.25 20.47
CA ASP A 84 -12.97 -14.82 20.83
C ASP A 84 -12.41 -13.83 19.78
N ASP A 85 -12.84 -13.92 18.51
CA ASP A 85 -12.46 -12.99 17.42
C ASP A 85 -10.93 -12.83 17.22
N MET A 86 -10.14 -13.75 17.77
CA MET A 86 -8.68 -13.70 17.69
C MET A 86 -8.21 -13.83 16.24
N ASN A 87 -8.96 -14.55 15.41
CA ASN A 87 -8.74 -14.69 13.97
C ASN A 87 -8.71 -13.35 13.23
N VAL A 88 -9.66 -12.47 13.52
CA VAL A 88 -9.72 -11.14 12.89
C VAL A 88 -8.50 -10.32 13.28
N LYS A 89 -8.07 -10.39 14.55
CA LYS A 89 -6.87 -9.70 15.03
C LYS A 89 -5.58 -10.25 14.41
N LEU A 90 -5.46 -11.57 14.28
CA LEU A 90 -4.32 -12.23 13.65
C LEU A 90 -4.24 -11.91 12.16
N SER A 91 -5.35 -12.06 11.44
CA SER A 91 -5.43 -11.72 10.01
C SER A 91 -5.07 -10.26 9.76
N ARG A 92 -5.57 -9.32 10.58
CA ARG A 92 -5.18 -7.91 10.54
C ARG A 92 -3.68 -7.70 10.74
N ARG A 93 -3.07 -8.39 11.71
CA ARG A 93 -1.62 -8.33 11.94
C ARG A 93 -0.83 -8.79 10.73
N VAL A 94 -1.31 -9.82 10.02
CA VAL A 94 -0.69 -10.29 8.77
C VAL A 94 -0.76 -9.20 7.69
N PHE A 95 -1.91 -8.55 7.50
CA PHE A 95 -2.03 -7.42 6.56
C PHE A 95 -1.09 -6.25 6.91
N GLU A 96 -0.98 -5.89 8.19
CA GLU A 96 -0.06 -4.85 8.65
C GLU A 96 1.40 -5.19 8.35
N ARG A 97 1.84 -6.42 8.66
CA ARG A 97 3.18 -6.92 8.33
C ARG A 97 3.44 -6.95 6.83
N ALA A 98 2.46 -7.41 6.05
CA ALA A 98 2.56 -7.46 4.60
C ALA A 98 2.73 -6.05 4.00
N ASN A 99 1.98 -5.06 4.48
CA ASN A 99 2.10 -3.69 4.00
C ASN A 99 3.46 -3.10 4.35
N GLU A 100 4.01 -3.39 5.53
CA GLU A 100 5.37 -2.96 5.89
C GLU A 100 6.43 -3.62 4.99
N SER A 101 6.33 -4.93 4.76
CA SER A 101 7.25 -5.65 3.89
C SER A 101 7.21 -5.17 2.44
N LEU A 102 6.04 -4.74 1.94
CA LEU A 102 5.89 -4.26 0.56
C LEU A 102 6.20 -2.78 0.39
N LYS A 103 6.39 -1.99 1.45
CA LYS A 103 6.82 -0.58 1.35
C LYS A 103 8.17 -0.43 0.66
N SER A 104 9.10 -1.35 0.92
CA SER A 104 10.43 -1.36 0.30
C SER A 104 10.46 -2.06 -1.06
N SER A 105 9.35 -2.67 -1.50
CA SER A 105 9.28 -3.35 -2.79
C SER A 105 9.17 -2.33 -3.93
N ALA A 106 9.86 -2.60 -5.04
CA ALA A 106 9.70 -1.83 -6.28
C ALA A 106 8.32 -2.05 -6.93
N GLU A 107 7.68 -3.18 -6.65
CA GLU A 107 6.39 -3.57 -7.22
C GLU A 107 5.22 -2.90 -6.49
N LYS A 108 4.93 -1.66 -6.87
CA LYS A 108 3.81 -0.90 -6.29
C LYS A 108 2.45 -1.55 -6.53
N GLU A 109 2.27 -2.25 -7.64
CA GLU A 109 1.03 -2.98 -7.95
C GLU A 109 0.73 -4.07 -6.93
N ALA A 110 1.75 -4.77 -6.46
CA ALA A 110 1.61 -5.77 -5.41
C ALA A 110 1.09 -5.13 -4.11
N ARG A 111 1.62 -3.96 -3.75
CA ARG A 111 1.14 -3.20 -2.58
C ARG A 111 -0.29 -2.67 -2.76
N VAL A 112 -0.68 -2.26 -3.98
CA VAL A 112 -2.06 -1.85 -4.29
C VAL A 112 -3.02 -3.03 -4.08
N LEU A 113 -2.71 -4.19 -4.65
CA LEU A 113 -3.53 -5.39 -4.52
C LEU A 113 -3.70 -5.82 -3.05
N LEU A 114 -2.63 -5.72 -2.26
CA LEU A 114 -2.70 -5.97 -0.82
C LEU A 114 -3.70 -5.03 -0.13
N LEU A 115 -3.61 -3.72 -0.39
CA LEU A 115 -4.47 -2.72 0.24
C LEU A 115 -5.93 -2.85 -0.17
N GLU A 116 -6.20 -3.23 -1.41
CA GLU A 116 -7.57 -3.54 -1.87
C GLU A 116 -8.16 -4.73 -1.09
N ASN A 117 -7.42 -5.82 -0.94
CA ASN A 117 -7.87 -6.98 -0.16
C ASN A 117 -7.98 -6.65 1.34
N TRP A 118 -7.08 -5.83 1.88
CA TRP A 118 -7.17 -5.39 3.28
C TRP A 118 -8.41 -4.50 3.50
N LYS A 119 -8.75 -3.64 2.55
CA LYS A 119 -9.99 -2.84 2.60
C LYS A 119 -11.23 -3.72 2.58
N GLU A 120 -11.28 -4.73 1.71
CA GLU A 120 -12.38 -5.70 1.69
C GLU A 120 -12.51 -6.45 3.02
N PHE A 121 -11.38 -6.86 3.60
CA PHE A 121 -11.33 -7.48 4.91
C PHE A 121 -11.89 -6.59 6.02
N GLU A 122 -11.44 -5.33 6.14
CA GLU A 122 -11.95 -4.42 7.17
C GLU A 122 -13.41 -4.01 6.90
N ASN A 123 -13.87 -4.01 5.65
CA ASN A 123 -15.28 -3.80 5.34
C ASN A 123 -16.17 -4.93 5.87
N ALA A 124 -15.68 -6.18 5.80
CA ALA A 124 -16.41 -7.37 6.24
C ALA A 124 -16.31 -7.62 7.76
N HIS A 125 -15.15 -7.39 8.36
CA HIS A 125 -14.85 -7.80 9.74
C HIS A 125 -14.33 -6.67 10.64
N GLY A 126 -14.07 -5.49 10.08
CA GLY A 126 -13.48 -4.35 10.79
C GLY A 126 -14.51 -3.37 11.35
N ASP A 127 -14.05 -2.55 12.28
CA ASP A 127 -14.77 -1.39 12.79
C ASP A 127 -14.49 -0.14 11.92
N GLU A 128 -15.26 0.92 12.14
CA GLU A 128 -15.15 2.14 11.34
C GLU A 128 -13.76 2.79 11.43
N ALA A 129 -13.11 2.69 12.60
CA ALA A 129 -11.77 3.20 12.81
C ALA A 129 -10.72 2.48 11.93
N ASN A 130 -10.77 1.15 11.85
CA ASN A 130 -9.84 0.40 11.00
C ASN A 130 -10.13 0.61 9.51
N LYS A 131 -11.40 0.74 9.11
CA LYS A 131 -11.76 1.09 7.71
C LYS A 131 -11.16 2.41 7.29
N GLU A 132 -11.29 3.45 8.11
CA GLU A 132 -10.71 4.77 7.82
C GLU A 132 -9.18 4.72 7.77
N LYS A 133 -8.55 3.96 8.68
CA LYS A 133 -7.10 3.73 8.68
C LYS A 133 -6.60 3.12 7.37
N VAL A 134 -7.32 2.12 6.82
CA VAL A 134 -6.95 1.48 5.54
C VAL A 134 -7.26 2.40 4.36
N ASN A 135 -8.40 3.09 4.35
CA ASN A 135 -8.75 4.05 3.30
C ASN A 135 -7.69 5.15 3.17
N GLY A 136 -7.15 5.65 4.29
CA GLY A 136 -6.06 6.64 4.30
C GLY A 136 -4.74 6.15 3.69
N LYS A 137 -4.55 4.82 3.55
CA LYS A 137 -3.34 4.22 2.94
C LYS A 137 -3.48 3.98 1.44
N MET A 138 -4.69 4.08 0.89
CA MET A 138 -4.95 3.75 -0.51
C MET A 138 -4.15 4.65 -1.47
N PRO A 139 -3.49 4.07 -2.49
CA PRO A 139 -2.69 4.83 -3.43
C PRO A 139 -3.55 5.63 -4.41
N ARG A 140 -2.95 6.69 -4.97
CA ARG A 140 -3.50 7.41 -6.12
C ARG A 140 -2.79 6.93 -7.38
N ARG A 141 -3.58 6.56 -8.39
CA ARG A 141 -3.07 6.25 -9.73
C ARG A 141 -2.81 7.54 -10.49
N ILE A 142 -1.59 7.71 -10.98
CA ILE A 142 -1.18 8.86 -11.79
C ILE A 142 -0.67 8.41 -13.15
N LYS A 143 -0.77 9.29 -14.15
CA LYS A 143 -0.14 9.11 -15.45
C LYS A 143 1.22 9.78 -15.45
N LYS A 144 2.27 9.03 -15.74
CA LYS A 144 3.64 9.54 -15.88
C LYS A 144 4.07 9.40 -17.34
N ARG A 145 4.77 10.40 -17.87
CA ARG A 145 5.41 10.33 -19.19
C ARG A 145 6.84 9.88 -18.98
N GLN A 146 7.21 8.71 -19.49
CA GLN A 146 8.58 8.19 -19.44
C GLN A 146 9.17 8.20 -20.85
N LYS A 147 10.45 8.57 -20.99
CA LYS A 147 11.13 8.52 -22.28
C LYS A 147 11.39 7.06 -22.66
N VAL A 148 11.04 6.70 -23.89
CA VAL A 148 11.36 5.40 -24.49
C VAL A 148 12.73 5.53 -25.16
N ILE A 149 13.66 4.66 -24.77
CA ILE A 149 15.01 4.60 -25.31
C ILE A 149 15.17 3.22 -25.95
N ASP A 150 15.62 3.19 -27.20
CA ASP A 150 15.86 1.94 -27.94
C ASP A 150 17.17 1.26 -27.50
N GLU A 151 17.44 0.03 -27.97
CA GLU A 151 18.69 -0.71 -27.67
C GLU A 151 19.96 0.07 -28.05
N ASP A 152 19.88 0.93 -29.06
CA ASP A 152 20.97 1.82 -29.52
C ASP A 152 21.07 3.15 -28.74
N GLY A 153 20.25 3.35 -27.71
CA GLY A 153 20.26 4.58 -26.91
C GLY A 153 19.53 5.77 -27.53
N ILE A 154 18.80 5.56 -28.63
CA ILE A 154 18.08 6.62 -29.35
C ILE A 154 16.71 6.87 -28.69
N GLU A 155 16.40 8.14 -28.38
CA GLU A 155 15.11 8.55 -27.80
C GLU A 155 13.99 8.41 -28.86
N GLN A 156 13.15 7.38 -28.76
CA GLN A 156 12.06 7.12 -29.70
C GLN A 156 10.73 7.81 -29.35
N GLY A 157 10.60 8.38 -28.16
CA GLY A 157 9.40 9.13 -27.78
C GLY A 157 9.07 9.06 -26.30
N TRP A 158 7.80 9.32 -25.97
CA TRP A 158 7.26 9.24 -24.61
C TRP A 158 6.23 8.12 -24.52
N GLU A 159 6.34 7.26 -23.53
CA GLU A 159 5.32 6.28 -23.18
C GLU A 159 4.52 6.76 -21.96
N GLU A 160 3.19 6.64 -22.04
CA GLU A 160 2.30 6.87 -20.90
C GLU A 160 2.32 5.63 -20.00
N VAL A 161 3.09 5.70 -18.91
CA VAL A 161 3.14 4.65 -17.90
C VAL A 161 2.29 5.08 -16.69
N PHE A 162 1.48 4.16 -16.18
CA PHE A 162 0.75 4.40 -14.93
C PHE A 162 1.66 4.14 -13.74
N ASP A 163 1.67 5.08 -12.79
CA ASP A 163 2.41 4.94 -11.53
C ASP A 163 1.46 5.14 -10.35
N TYR A 164 1.82 4.60 -9.19
CA TYR A 164 1.07 4.73 -7.95
C TYR A 164 1.84 5.59 -6.95
N ILE A 165 1.12 6.52 -6.31
CA ILE A 165 1.62 7.33 -5.21
C ILE A 165 0.86 6.94 -3.94
N PHE A 166 1.59 6.41 -2.96
CA PHE A 166 1.05 6.13 -1.63
C PHE A 166 1.14 7.40 -0.76
N PRO A 167 0.07 7.77 -0.04
CA PRO A 167 0.07 8.96 0.82
C PRO A 167 1.22 9.01 1.84
N GLU A 168 1.61 7.84 2.38
CA GLU A 168 2.72 7.73 3.34
C GLU A 168 4.08 8.02 2.71
N ASP A 169 4.29 7.58 1.47
CA ASP A 169 5.56 7.77 0.75
C ASP A 169 5.72 9.24 0.32
N GLU A 170 4.61 9.93 0.04
CA GLU A 170 4.57 11.37 -0.29
C GLU A 170 5.03 12.24 0.91
N ALA A 171 4.63 11.89 2.13
CA ALA A 171 5.02 12.59 3.36
C ALA A 171 6.53 12.45 3.69
N SER A 172 7.18 11.39 3.20
CA SER A 172 8.62 11.15 3.41
C SER A 172 9.52 12.01 2.52
N ARG A 173 9.00 12.54 1.40
CA ARG A 173 9.80 13.29 0.42
C ARG A 173 9.81 14.80 0.71
N PRO A 174 10.96 15.42 1.02
CA PRO A 174 11.03 16.83 1.43
C PRO A 174 10.53 17.80 0.34
N ASN A 175 10.76 17.48 -0.94
CA ASN A 175 10.36 18.35 -2.06
C ASN A 175 8.82 18.42 -2.26
N LEU A 176 8.07 17.42 -1.76
CA LEU A 176 6.61 17.36 -1.87
C LEU A 176 5.90 18.06 -0.70
N LYS A 177 6.56 18.22 0.45
CA LYS A 177 6.03 19.02 1.58
C LYS A 177 5.83 20.49 1.20
N LEU A 178 6.73 21.05 0.39
CA LEU A 178 6.61 22.42 -0.12
C LEU A 178 5.36 22.56 -1.01
N LEU A 179 5.09 21.56 -1.85
CA LEU A 179 3.98 21.55 -2.80
C LEU A 179 2.63 21.31 -2.10
N ALA A 180 2.60 20.44 -1.08
CA ALA A 180 1.45 20.26 -0.20
C ALA A 180 1.15 21.53 0.62
N ALA A 181 2.18 22.20 1.15
CA ALA A 181 2.03 23.48 1.85
C ALA A 181 1.50 24.59 0.93
N ALA A 182 1.96 24.66 -0.31
CA ALA A 182 1.45 25.60 -1.32
C ALA A 182 -0.02 25.35 -1.66
N LYS A 183 -0.43 24.08 -1.78
CA LYS A 183 -1.84 23.70 -2.01
C LYS A 183 -2.73 24.08 -0.83
N ASN A 184 -2.24 23.91 0.40
CA ASN A 184 -2.93 24.33 1.62
C ASN A 184 -3.01 25.86 1.75
N TRP A 185 -1.98 26.61 1.34
CA TRP A 185 -2.04 28.07 1.26
C TRP A 185 -3.10 28.54 0.26
N LYS A 186 -3.10 27.97 -0.96
CA LYS A 186 -4.11 28.30 -1.97
C LYS A 186 -5.53 28.01 -1.49
N LYS A 187 -5.73 26.91 -0.76
CA LYS A 187 -7.05 26.59 -0.18
C LYS A 187 -7.48 27.61 0.88
N LYS A 188 -6.55 28.07 1.74
CA LYS A 188 -6.81 29.12 2.73
C LYS A 188 -7.10 30.48 2.10
N VAL A 189 -6.38 30.85 1.03
CA VAL A 189 -6.60 32.11 0.28
C VAL A 189 -7.96 32.12 -0.42
N VAL A 190 -8.49 30.95 -0.80
CA VAL A 190 -9.81 30.80 -1.43
C VAL A 190 -10.94 30.80 -0.39
N ASP A 191 -10.67 30.39 0.85
CA ASP A 191 -11.66 30.38 1.95
C ASP A 191 -11.66 31.69 2.79
N GLU A 192 -10.72 32.63 2.56
CA GLU A 192 -10.78 33.99 3.12
C GLU A 192 -11.63 34.91 2.20
N PRO A 193 -12.70 35.54 2.69
CA PRO A 193 -13.49 36.47 1.89
C PRO A 193 -12.65 37.71 1.59
N THR A 194 -12.34 37.95 0.33
CA THR A 194 -11.73 39.18 -0.17
C THR A 194 -12.60 40.37 0.22
N MET A 195 -12.15 41.17 1.19
CA MET A 195 -12.70 42.50 1.43
C MET A 195 -12.37 43.37 0.21
N GLU A 196 -13.38 43.64 -0.60
CA GLU A 196 -13.32 44.52 -1.76
C GLU A 196 -12.98 45.95 -1.30
N ASN A 197 -11.87 46.51 -1.77
CA ASN A 197 -11.62 47.94 -1.67
C ASN A 197 -12.47 48.63 -2.75
N GLU A 198 -13.51 49.35 -2.32
CA GLU A 198 -14.29 50.24 -3.16
C GLU A 198 -13.38 51.29 -3.81
N VAL A 199 -13.44 51.33 -5.14
CA VAL A 199 -12.84 52.37 -5.98
C VAL A 199 -13.77 53.58 -5.91
N ILE A 200 -13.29 54.71 -5.37
CA ILE A 200 -13.94 56.01 -5.50
C ILE A 200 -13.23 56.76 -6.64
N GLU A 201 -13.86 56.80 -7.80
CA GLU A 201 -13.52 57.71 -8.90
C GLU A 201 -14.39 58.98 -8.82
N GLY A 202 -13.74 60.13 -9.04
CA GLY A 202 -14.37 61.37 -9.49
C GLY A 202 -14.24 62.55 -8.54
N ASP A 203 -13.33 63.48 -8.82
CA ASP A 203 -13.71 64.72 -9.53
C ASP A 203 -12.48 65.59 -9.80
N THR A 204 -12.33 66.03 -11.04
CA THR A 204 -11.31 66.99 -11.49
C THR A 204 -11.88 68.40 -11.37
N GLY A 205 -11.36 69.20 -10.44
CA GLY A 205 -11.69 70.61 -10.28
C GLY A 205 -10.44 71.47 -10.17
N ASP A 206 -10.10 72.14 -11.27
CA ASP A 206 -9.13 73.22 -11.39
C ASP A 206 -9.59 74.43 -10.55
N GLY A 207 -8.68 75.12 -9.85
CA GLY A 207 -9.06 76.17 -8.90
C GLY A 207 -7.90 76.77 -8.09
N ASN A 208 -7.15 77.64 -8.75
CA ASN A 208 -6.19 78.62 -8.24
C ASN A 208 -6.70 79.39 -7.00
N ASP A 209 -5.91 79.53 -5.92
CA ASP A 209 -5.69 80.80 -5.20
C ASP A 209 -4.77 80.69 -3.95
N ASN A 210 -3.70 81.50 -4.03
CA ASN A 210 -2.97 82.27 -3.00
C ASN A 210 -3.22 82.04 -1.49
N ASN A 211 -2.15 81.82 -0.72
CA ASN A 211 -1.54 82.74 0.29
C ASN A 211 -0.67 81.93 1.29
N GLU A 212 0.59 82.32 1.54
CA GLU A 212 1.07 83.01 2.77
C GLU A 212 0.73 82.21 4.05
N GLU A 213 1.62 81.82 4.95
CA GLU A 213 2.78 82.49 5.55
C GLU A 213 3.40 81.43 6.52
N GLU A 214 4.74 81.38 6.67
CA GLU A 214 5.43 81.63 7.96
C GLU A 214 5.26 80.50 9.03
N ILE A 215 6.27 79.85 9.64
CA ILE A 215 7.31 80.37 10.54
C ILE A 215 8.22 79.17 10.96
N ARG A 216 9.54 79.37 10.79
CA ARG A 216 10.72 79.04 11.64
C ARG A 216 10.96 77.65 12.25
N GLU A 217 12.17 77.18 11.95
CA GLU A 217 13.25 76.72 12.87
C GLU A 217 12.87 76.38 14.32
N SER A 218 13.13 75.14 14.74
CA SER A 218 14.33 74.75 15.52
C SER A 218 14.35 73.24 15.76
#